data_AF-A0A7S4SVG6-F1
#
_entry.id   AF-A0A7S4SVG6-F1
#
_cell.length_a   1.000
_cell.length_b   1.000
_cell.length_c   1.000
_cell.angle_alpha   90.00
_cell.angle_beta   90.00
_cell.angle_gamma   90.00
#
_symmetry.space_group_name_H-M   'P 1'
#
loop_
_entity.id
_entity.type
_entity.pdbx_description
1 polymer ?
#
loop_
_entity_poly.entity_id
_entity_poly.type
_entity_poly.pdbx_seq_one_letter_code
_entity_poly.pdbx_strand_id
1 'polypeptide(L)'
;QGKPKAQEVPPPHMSDSEWKFVQYDAELPAIDDPQGSVEVAEAVVDALKQKGFCVLNAKARIEALGEGAPVYKDADHEVKMLEESGRFERPAAQVVRGLLGEDGSRAVCEIDTGLGPDADGEEDSVDGPNLQKLDRVLDTVTALLQPVSESELGLSVGGRSQAMLHISGEADDDDDDEAPNFTETEADKWLSLFVNQRYMLLLCLGPGKGHLELQPFRHEDSPLYVVSTEPGTAVILRSDTLTQRYYSYDRSVVLSSWLAQTSLYEQRADAGADEDSLNPAARDLVRWVDDRMKVLKEREIIGRDGPTYDTAELPREWQSAMNHTYLKGPTVSVRGMAGRFAGSWDPYSTLSPLAYGADMAGEVPMMRWKHEDHYDQNTESWKYFKVYAKHGVFIEGGDLFDPKPFGLAVYEAKGMDPCQRHILE
;
A
#
# COMPACT_ATOMS: atom_id res chain seq x y z
N GLN A 1 48.97 -3.83 19.33
CA GLN A 1 48.67 -4.17 17.93
C GLN A 1 47.23 -3.77 17.70
N GLY A 2 47.00 -2.78 16.84
CA GLY A 2 45.71 -2.09 16.72
C GLY A 2 44.63 -3.02 16.18
N LYS A 3 43.48 -3.08 16.86
CA LYS A 3 42.25 -3.62 16.29
C LYS A 3 41.94 -2.83 15.01
N PRO A 4 41.58 -3.48 13.89
CA PRO A 4 41.11 -2.76 12.71
C PRO A 4 39.89 -1.90 13.10
N LYS A 5 39.76 -0.71 12.51
CA LYS A 5 38.58 0.12 12.71
C LYS A 5 37.37 -0.65 12.15
N ALA A 6 36.22 -0.57 12.82
CA ALA A 6 34.98 -1.21 12.37
C ALA A 6 34.55 -0.85 10.93
N GLN A 7 35.14 0.18 10.33
CA GLN A 7 34.95 0.56 8.92
C GLN A 7 35.60 -0.38 7.89
N GLU A 8 36.42 -1.36 8.30
CA GLU A 8 37.22 -2.20 7.38
C GLU A 8 37.01 -3.71 7.56
N VAL A 9 36.01 -4.14 8.34
CA VAL A 9 35.72 -5.58 8.50
C VAL A 9 34.59 -5.98 7.54
N PRO A 10 34.83 -6.93 6.62
CA PRO A 10 33.79 -7.39 5.70
C PRO A 10 32.65 -8.10 6.44
N PRO A 11 31.44 -8.18 5.85
CA PRO A 11 30.39 -9.04 6.37
C PRO A 11 30.93 -10.45 6.63
N PRO A 12 30.48 -11.14 7.71
CA PRO A 12 31.09 -12.40 8.16
C PRO A 12 31.00 -13.54 7.13
N HIS A 13 30.21 -13.36 6.07
CA HIS A 13 29.97 -14.33 5.01
C HIS A 13 30.61 -13.96 3.65
N MET A 14 31.41 -12.88 3.55
CA MET A 14 31.93 -12.38 2.27
C MET A 14 33.46 -12.32 2.16
N SER A 15 33.96 -12.46 0.92
CA SER A 15 35.36 -12.23 0.53
C SER A 15 35.59 -10.77 0.12
N ASP A 16 36.84 -10.27 0.23
CA ASP A 16 37.22 -8.87 -0.05
C ASP A 16 36.94 -8.38 -1.49
N SER A 17 36.59 -9.26 -2.43
CA SER A 17 36.45 -8.93 -3.86
C SER A 17 35.02 -8.66 -4.36
N GLU A 18 33.98 -8.77 -3.52
CA GLU A 18 32.57 -8.82 -3.98
C GLU A 18 31.68 -7.64 -3.57
N TRP A 19 32.24 -6.60 -2.93
CA TRP A 19 31.44 -5.50 -2.40
C TRP A 19 32.09 -4.11 -2.60
N LYS A 20 31.27 -3.05 -2.52
CA LYS A 20 31.73 -1.65 -2.63
C LYS A 20 31.33 -0.84 -1.41
N PHE A 21 32.31 -0.19 -0.77
CA PHE A 21 32.08 0.78 0.30
C PHE A 21 31.48 2.06 -0.28
N VAL A 22 30.42 2.58 0.36
CA VAL A 22 29.73 3.79 -0.08
C VAL A 22 30.03 4.94 0.88
N GLN A 23 30.45 6.09 0.34
CA GLN A 23 30.60 7.34 1.10
C GLN A 23 29.27 8.11 1.16
N TYR A 24 29.18 9.12 2.03
CA TYR A 24 28.05 10.05 2.04
C TYR A 24 27.94 10.77 0.70
N ASP A 25 26.73 10.83 0.15
CA ASP A 25 26.43 11.56 -1.09
C ASP A 25 26.19 13.04 -0.81
N ALA A 26 25.57 13.38 0.34
CA ALA A 26 25.33 14.75 0.75
C ALA A 26 25.23 14.89 2.28
N GLU A 27 25.36 16.13 2.75
CA GLU A 27 25.17 16.53 4.15
C GLU A 27 23.77 17.12 4.31
N LEU A 28 22.99 16.63 5.28
CA LEU A 28 21.69 17.21 5.59
C LEU A 28 21.87 18.53 6.35
N PRO A 29 21.35 19.67 5.86
CA PRO A 29 21.59 20.98 6.46
C PRO A 29 21.07 21.04 7.90
N ALA A 30 21.81 21.72 8.78
CA ALA A 30 21.40 21.90 10.18
C ALA A 30 20.06 22.64 10.31
N ILE A 31 19.87 23.68 9.49
CA ILE A 31 18.71 24.56 9.48
C ILE A 31 18.13 24.55 8.07
N ASP A 32 16.82 24.68 7.95
CA ASP A 32 16.14 24.77 6.66
C ASP A 32 16.56 26.06 5.95
N ASP A 33 17.36 25.90 4.90
CA ASP A 33 17.71 26.95 3.96
C ASP A 33 17.18 26.54 2.56
N PRO A 34 16.44 27.41 1.85
CA PRO A 34 15.91 27.07 0.54
C PRO A 34 16.97 26.64 -0.47
N GLN A 35 18.14 27.27 -0.46
CA GLN A 35 19.19 26.95 -1.42
C GLN A 35 19.89 25.63 -1.08
N GLY A 36 20.26 25.43 0.20
CA GLY A 36 20.80 24.15 0.66
C GLY A 36 19.84 22.96 0.47
N SER A 37 18.53 23.18 0.65
CA SER A 37 17.51 22.17 0.40
C SER A 37 17.46 21.71 -1.06
N VAL A 38 17.61 22.64 -2.01
CA VAL A 38 17.64 22.30 -3.44
C VAL A 38 18.88 21.49 -3.79
N GLU A 39 20.06 21.89 -3.31
CA GLU A 39 21.32 21.17 -3.57
C GLU A 39 21.27 19.73 -3.04
N VAL A 40 20.70 19.53 -1.85
CA VAL A 40 20.52 18.19 -1.26
C VAL A 40 19.50 17.38 -2.03
N ALA A 41 18.38 17.99 -2.46
CA ALA A 41 17.38 17.31 -3.27
C ALA A 41 17.94 16.85 -4.63
N GLU A 42 18.76 17.68 -5.29
CA GLU A 42 19.47 17.31 -6.51
C GLU A 42 20.42 16.12 -6.29
N ALA A 43 21.22 16.17 -5.22
CA ALA A 43 22.11 15.06 -4.87
C ALA A 43 21.36 13.75 -4.56
N VAL A 44 20.21 13.85 -3.87
CA VAL A 44 19.33 12.70 -3.60
C VAL A 44 18.79 12.12 -4.91
N VAL A 45 18.27 12.96 -5.81
CA VAL A 45 17.74 12.52 -7.10
C VAL A 45 18.82 11.86 -7.94
N ASP A 46 20.01 12.46 -8.03
CA ASP A 46 21.13 11.91 -8.81
C ASP A 46 21.58 10.55 -8.26
N ALA A 47 21.70 10.41 -6.94
CA ALA A 47 22.05 9.16 -6.30
C ALA A 47 20.97 8.08 -6.54
N LEU A 48 19.68 8.42 -6.38
CA LEU A 48 18.57 7.50 -6.64
C LEU A 48 18.51 7.05 -8.10
N LYS A 49 18.83 7.94 -9.08
CA LYS A 49 18.91 7.58 -10.50
C LYS A 49 20.08 6.66 -10.81
N GLN A 50 21.24 6.87 -10.19
CA GLN A 50 22.47 6.15 -10.53
C GLN A 50 22.57 4.78 -9.86
N LYS A 51 22.26 4.69 -8.57
CA LYS A 51 22.46 3.48 -7.76
C LYS A 51 21.20 2.97 -7.05
N GLY A 52 20.10 3.73 -7.09
CA GLY A 52 18.84 3.35 -6.44
C GLY A 52 18.75 3.70 -4.95
N PHE A 53 19.78 4.31 -4.38
CA PHE A 53 19.77 4.76 -2.99
C PHE A 53 20.64 6.02 -2.81
N CYS A 54 20.45 6.75 -1.72
CA CYS A 54 21.21 7.92 -1.32
C CYS A 54 21.58 7.81 0.16
N VAL A 55 22.83 8.11 0.50
CA VAL A 55 23.36 8.09 1.87
C VAL A 55 23.63 9.52 2.30
N LEU A 56 22.93 9.98 3.32
CA LEU A 56 23.01 11.33 3.87
C LEU A 56 23.67 11.31 5.25
N ASN A 57 24.44 12.34 5.55
CA ASN A 57 24.92 12.60 6.90
C ASN A 57 23.97 13.59 7.59
N ALA A 58 23.20 13.11 8.58
CA ALA A 58 22.19 13.88 9.29
C ALA A 58 22.66 14.44 10.65
N LYS A 59 23.95 14.30 10.99
CA LYS A 59 24.46 14.69 12.32
C LYS A 59 24.22 16.15 12.65
N ALA A 60 24.54 17.05 11.73
CA ALA A 60 24.37 18.49 11.94
C ALA A 60 22.91 18.88 12.17
N ARG A 61 21.97 18.25 11.45
CA ARG A 61 20.52 18.42 11.65
C ARG A 61 20.05 17.92 13.02
N ILE A 62 20.51 16.74 13.43
CA ILE A 62 20.16 16.15 14.72
C ILE A 62 20.70 16.97 15.89
N GLU A 63 21.94 17.46 15.78
CA GLU A 63 22.54 18.35 16.77
C GLU A 63 21.76 19.67 16.90
N ALA A 64 21.30 20.23 15.77
CA ALA A 64 20.48 21.44 15.78
C ALA A 64 19.12 21.22 16.48
N LEU A 65 18.47 20.08 16.27
CA LEU A 65 17.22 19.70 16.95
C LEU A 65 17.40 19.46 18.45
N GLY A 66 18.62 19.13 18.88
CA GLY A 66 18.96 18.91 20.28
C GLY A 66 19.12 20.18 21.10
N GLU A 67 19.31 21.34 20.47
CA GLU A 67 19.62 22.62 21.15
C GLU A 67 20.78 22.49 22.17
N GLY A 68 21.77 21.63 21.87
CA GLY A 68 22.90 21.32 22.75
C GLY A 68 22.71 20.15 23.72
N ALA A 69 21.53 19.53 23.76
CA ALA A 69 21.28 18.28 24.49
C ALA A 69 21.76 17.05 23.69
N PRO A 70 22.17 15.96 24.37
CA PRO A 70 22.67 14.75 23.71
C PRO A 70 21.53 13.86 23.18
N VAL A 71 20.88 14.28 22.08
CA VAL A 71 19.68 13.64 21.50
C VAL A 71 19.81 12.12 21.38
N TYR A 72 20.92 11.60 20.85
CA TYR A 72 21.12 10.14 20.71
C TYR A 72 21.11 9.40 22.05
N LYS A 73 21.69 10.00 23.09
CA LYS A 73 21.78 9.37 24.41
C LYS A 73 20.41 9.35 25.08
N ASP A 74 19.67 10.44 24.96
CA ASP A 74 18.35 10.55 25.56
C ASP A 74 17.33 9.68 24.80
N ALA A 75 17.44 9.61 23.47
CA ALA A 75 16.66 8.69 22.64
C ALA A 75 16.99 7.21 22.94
N ASP A 76 18.26 6.83 23.15
CA ASP A 76 18.62 5.47 23.57
C ASP A 76 18.01 5.11 24.93
N HIS A 77 17.87 6.09 25.83
CA HIS A 77 17.14 5.87 27.09
C HIS A 77 15.64 5.67 26.84
N GLU A 78 15.01 6.48 25.98
CA GLU A 78 13.60 6.32 25.59
C GLU A 78 13.32 4.96 24.95
N VAL A 79 14.20 4.47 24.06
CA VAL A 79 14.09 3.13 23.45
C VAL A 79 14.14 2.03 24.51
N LYS A 80 15.04 2.13 25.49
CA LYS A 80 15.11 1.15 26.59
C LYS A 80 13.84 1.14 27.44
N MET A 81 13.24 2.30 27.68
CA MET A 81 11.96 2.38 28.39
C MET A 81 10.84 1.68 27.60
N LEU A 82 10.82 1.83 26.27
CA LEU A 82 9.87 1.14 25.39
C LEU A 82 10.06 -0.38 25.40
N GLU A 83 11.30 -0.88 25.40
CA GLU A 83 11.57 -2.31 25.58
C GLU A 83 11.13 -2.82 26.95
N GLU A 84 11.46 -2.11 28.03
CA GLU A 84 11.06 -2.47 29.39
C GLU A 84 9.53 -2.50 29.55
N SER A 85 8.80 -1.69 28.76
CA SER A 85 7.33 -1.72 28.71
C SER A 85 6.74 -2.89 27.93
N GLY A 86 7.56 -3.66 27.19
CA GLY A 86 7.11 -4.80 26.39
C GLY A 86 6.46 -4.44 25.05
N ARG A 87 6.68 -3.22 24.53
CA ARG A 87 6.12 -2.78 23.23
C ARG A 87 6.89 -3.29 22.01
N PHE A 88 8.10 -3.77 22.20
CA PHE A 88 8.89 -4.34 21.13
C PHE A 88 8.46 -5.79 20.88
N GLU A 89 8.18 -6.10 19.62
CA GLU A 89 7.73 -7.41 19.20
C GLU A 89 8.67 -7.97 18.12
N ARG A 90 8.80 -9.29 18.09
CA ARG A 90 9.52 -9.97 17.01
C ARG A 90 8.65 -9.93 15.74
N PRO A 91 9.14 -9.46 14.59
CA PRO A 91 8.36 -9.49 13.38
C PRO A 91 8.15 -10.92 12.88
N ALA A 92 7.00 -11.19 12.26
CA ALA A 92 6.72 -12.47 11.63
C ALA A 92 7.72 -12.78 10.50
N ALA A 93 8.04 -14.06 10.30
CA ALA A 93 9.02 -14.52 9.31
C ALA A 93 8.64 -14.13 7.87
N GLN A 94 7.34 -13.98 7.59
CA GLN A 94 6.80 -13.55 6.30
C GLN A 94 7.11 -12.07 5.99
N VAL A 95 7.38 -11.26 7.02
CA VAL A 95 7.53 -9.80 6.93
C VAL A 95 8.98 -9.37 7.06
N VAL A 96 9.77 -10.08 7.88
CA VAL A 96 11.13 -9.67 8.29
C VAL A 96 12.06 -9.32 7.11
N ARG A 97 11.91 -10.03 5.98
CA ARG A 97 12.66 -9.78 4.74
C ARG A 97 12.38 -8.40 4.13
N GLY A 98 11.15 -7.90 4.25
CA GLY A 98 10.77 -6.58 3.76
C GLY A 98 11.15 -5.45 4.72
N LEU A 99 11.63 -5.79 5.93
CA LEU A 99 12.16 -4.86 6.92
C LEU A 99 13.68 -4.71 6.74
N LEU A 100 14.47 -5.02 7.78
CA LEU A 100 15.93 -4.96 7.76
C LEU A 100 16.58 -6.35 7.88
N GLY A 101 15.81 -7.42 7.63
CA GLY A 101 16.26 -8.80 7.79
C GLY A 101 16.27 -9.28 9.24
N GLU A 102 16.63 -10.55 9.46
CA GLU A 102 16.55 -11.20 10.77
C GLU A 102 17.46 -10.55 11.82
N ASP A 103 18.69 -10.21 11.44
CA ASP A 103 19.66 -9.57 12.35
C ASP A 103 19.31 -8.10 12.62
N GLY A 104 18.76 -7.42 11.60
CA GLY A 104 18.49 -5.98 11.63
C GLY A 104 17.15 -5.63 12.26
N SER A 105 16.19 -6.56 12.23
CA SER A 105 14.84 -6.42 12.79
C SER A 105 14.55 -7.54 13.80
N ARG A 106 15.45 -7.80 14.75
CA ARG A 106 15.21 -8.80 15.81
C ARG A 106 13.96 -8.46 16.61
N ALA A 107 13.80 -7.17 16.93
CA ALA A 107 12.62 -6.62 17.55
C ALA A 107 12.25 -5.28 16.89
N VAL A 108 10.95 -5.04 16.73
CA VAL A 108 10.41 -3.82 16.12
C VAL A 108 9.33 -3.17 16.98
N CYS A 109 9.18 -1.86 16.85
CA CYS A 109 8.13 -1.09 17.53
C CYS A 109 7.72 0.11 16.66
N GLU A 110 6.43 0.29 16.39
CA GLU A 110 5.91 1.52 15.78
C GLU A 110 5.91 2.65 16.81
N ILE A 111 6.36 3.85 16.42
CA ILE A 111 6.39 5.04 17.29
C ILE A 111 5.03 5.73 17.22
N ASP A 112 4.35 5.87 18.35
CA ASP A 112 3.14 6.67 18.47
C ASP A 112 3.47 8.17 18.41
N THR A 113 3.01 8.82 17.34
CA THR A 113 3.17 10.25 17.10
C THR A 113 1.95 11.05 17.56
N GLY A 114 0.93 10.41 18.15
CA GLY A 114 -0.30 11.06 18.63
C GLY A 114 -1.27 11.46 17.51
N LEU A 115 -1.08 10.95 16.29
CA LEU A 115 -1.90 11.25 15.10
C LEU A 115 -2.75 10.04 14.64
N GLY A 116 -2.87 9.01 15.47
CA GLY A 116 -3.66 7.81 15.18
C GLY A 116 -5.18 8.03 15.25
N PRO A 117 -5.98 7.20 14.55
CA PRO A 117 -7.45 7.25 14.62
C PRO A 117 -8.01 6.91 16.01
N ASP A 118 -7.22 6.23 16.85
CA ASP A 118 -7.54 5.85 18.24
C ASP A 118 -6.93 6.83 19.27
N ALA A 119 -6.59 8.06 18.86
CA ALA A 119 -6.12 9.10 19.77
C ALA A 119 -7.27 9.53 20.69
N ASP A 120 -7.39 8.85 21.82
CA ASP A 120 -8.42 9.05 22.85
C ASP A 120 -8.26 10.38 23.61
N GLY A 121 -7.93 11.49 22.97
CA GLY A 121 -7.92 12.84 23.57
C GLY A 121 -7.03 13.03 24.81
N GLU A 122 -6.30 12.01 25.27
CA GLU A 122 -5.26 12.10 26.28
C GLU A 122 -3.97 12.55 25.58
N GLU A 123 -3.51 13.76 25.91
CA GLU A 123 -2.32 14.42 25.35
C GLU A 123 -0.99 13.70 25.70
N ASP A 124 -1.03 12.46 26.23
CA ASP A 124 0.08 11.84 26.97
C ASP A 124 0.78 10.63 26.28
N SER A 125 0.32 10.08 25.16
CA SER A 125 1.03 8.94 24.48
C SER A 125 1.98 9.38 23.37
N VAL A 126 2.80 10.40 23.62
CA VAL A 126 3.93 10.70 22.75
C VAL A 126 5.10 9.80 23.12
N ASP A 127 5.52 8.94 22.19
CA ASP A 127 6.73 8.13 22.33
C ASP A 127 7.98 9.03 22.30
N GLY A 128 8.31 9.60 23.45
CA GLY A 128 9.57 10.28 23.75
C GLY A 128 9.83 11.58 22.96
N PRO A 129 10.09 12.73 23.61
CA PRO A 129 10.38 13.97 22.88
C PRO A 129 11.65 13.87 22.02
N ASN A 130 12.60 12.99 22.30
CA ASN A 130 13.82 12.85 21.50
C ASN A 130 13.64 11.89 20.32
N LEU A 131 12.88 10.81 20.47
CA LEU A 131 12.44 9.97 19.36
C LEU A 131 11.61 10.77 18.35
N GLN A 132 10.72 11.65 18.81
CA GLN A 132 10.00 12.56 17.90
C GLN A 132 10.93 13.53 17.15
N LYS A 133 11.97 14.05 17.80
CA LYS A 133 12.97 14.89 17.11
C LYS A 133 13.67 14.10 16.01
N LEU A 134 14.02 12.84 16.26
CA LEU A 134 14.64 11.98 15.27
C LEU A 134 13.68 11.64 14.12
N ASP A 135 12.40 11.42 14.41
CA ASP A 135 11.37 11.20 13.39
C ASP A 135 11.18 12.42 12.47
N ARG A 136 11.28 13.65 13.00
CA ARG A 136 11.26 14.90 12.20
C ARG A 136 12.41 14.99 11.19
N VAL A 137 13.50 14.24 11.38
CA VAL A 137 14.57 14.14 10.36
C VAL A 137 14.04 13.40 9.14
N LEU A 138 13.25 12.33 9.32
CA LEU A 138 12.59 11.61 8.22
C LEU A 138 11.52 12.47 7.53
N ASP A 139 10.82 13.33 8.28
CA ASP A 139 9.94 14.35 7.68
C ASP A 139 10.69 15.34 6.82
N THR A 140 11.87 15.81 7.29
CA THR A 140 12.73 16.71 6.53
C THR A 140 13.16 16.04 5.22
N VAL A 141 13.61 14.79 5.28
CA VAL A 141 13.98 14.00 4.09
C VAL A 141 12.79 13.81 3.14
N THR A 142 11.60 13.57 3.68
CA THR A 142 10.37 13.43 2.90
C THR A 142 10.01 14.72 2.17
N ALA A 143 10.09 15.87 2.86
CA ALA A 143 9.81 17.18 2.28
C ALA A 143 10.80 17.55 1.16
N LEU A 144 12.03 17.06 1.21
CA LEU A 144 13.03 17.22 0.14
C LEU A 144 12.70 16.34 -1.08
N LEU A 145 12.25 15.11 -0.86
CA LEU A 145 12.05 14.12 -1.92
C LEU A 145 10.71 14.28 -2.65
N GLN A 146 9.63 14.56 -1.93
CA GLN A 146 8.27 14.54 -2.47
C GLN A 146 8.05 15.50 -3.67
N PRO A 147 8.56 16.75 -3.68
CA PRO A 147 8.34 17.69 -4.79
C PRO A 147 9.04 17.27 -6.09
N VAL A 148 10.14 16.53 -6.00
CA VAL A 148 10.98 16.15 -7.15
C VAL A 148 10.74 14.72 -7.61
N SER A 149 10.13 13.87 -6.78
CA SER A 149 9.96 12.44 -7.05
C SER A 149 9.16 12.16 -8.35
N GLU A 150 8.07 12.88 -8.60
CA GLU A 150 7.27 12.64 -9.80
C GLU A 150 7.93 13.17 -11.07
N SER A 151 8.47 14.39 -11.03
CA SER A 151 9.08 15.03 -12.21
C SER A 151 10.41 14.40 -12.61
N GLU A 152 11.24 14.02 -11.62
CA GLU A 152 12.60 13.53 -11.86
C GLU A 152 12.72 12.01 -11.89
N LEU A 153 11.90 11.31 -11.10
CA LEU A 153 11.98 9.85 -10.94
C LEU A 153 10.76 9.12 -11.51
N GLY A 154 9.71 9.85 -11.92
CA GLY A 154 8.47 9.25 -12.42
C GLY A 154 7.66 8.52 -11.34
N LEU A 155 7.92 8.83 -10.06
CA LEU A 155 7.31 8.15 -8.91
C LEU A 155 6.42 9.14 -8.16
N SER A 156 5.10 9.02 -8.34
CA SER A 156 4.13 9.80 -7.58
C SER A 156 3.94 9.19 -6.19
N VAL A 157 4.49 9.83 -5.16
CA VAL A 157 4.46 9.35 -3.78
C VAL A 157 3.70 10.30 -2.87
N GLY A 158 3.04 9.74 -1.87
CA GLY A 158 2.21 10.47 -0.92
C GLY A 158 2.85 10.66 0.44
N GLY A 159 1.98 10.64 1.44
CA GLY A 159 2.38 10.71 2.84
C GLY A 159 3.29 9.57 3.27
N ARG A 160 4.01 9.83 4.35
CA ARG A 160 4.93 8.91 5.01
C ARG A 160 4.17 7.99 5.96
N SER A 161 4.59 6.73 6.04
CA SER A 161 4.08 5.80 7.06
C SER A 161 4.48 6.25 8.46
N GLN A 162 3.85 5.68 9.48
CA GLN A 162 4.37 5.75 10.84
C GLN A 162 5.81 5.21 10.88
N ALA A 163 6.63 5.78 11.76
CA ALA A 163 8.01 5.38 11.90
C ALA A 163 8.12 4.11 12.75
N MET A 164 9.06 3.25 12.39
CA MET A 164 9.29 1.98 13.05
C MET A 164 10.73 1.92 13.57
N LEU A 165 10.88 1.60 14.85
CA LEU A 165 12.16 1.29 15.47
C LEU A 165 12.53 -0.16 15.18
N HIS A 166 13.79 -0.39 14.90
CA HIS A 166 14.40 -1.70 14.70
C HIS A 166 15.57 -1.85 15.66
N ILE A 167 15.58 -2.93 16.43
CA ILE A 167 16.72 -3.29 17.28
C ILE A 167 17.48 -4.42 16.59
N SER A 168 18.77 -4.18 16.35
CA SER A 168 19.67 -5.20 15.84
C SER A 168 20.17 -6.11 16.95
N GLY A 169 20.36 -7.39 16.63
CA GLY A 169 21.00 -8.35 17.54
C GLY A 169 21.18 -9.71 16.87
N GLU A 170 22.06 -10.53 17.43
CA GLU A 170 22.14 -11.93 17.05
C GLU A 170 20.90 -12.68 17.57
N ALA A 171 20.51 -13.76 16.87
CA ALA A 171 19.55 -14.71 17.43
C ALA A 171 20.21 -15.38 18.64
N ASP A 172 19.60 -15.30 19.83
CA ASP A 172 20.08 -16.11 20.94
C ASP A 172 19.67 -17.57 20.62
N ASP A 173 20.62 -18.52 20.70
CA ASP A 173 20.35 -19.94 20.43
C ASP A 173 19.28 -20.54 21.38
N ASP A 174 18.96 -19.84 22.47
CA ASP A 174 17.96 -20.20 23.47
C ASP A 174 16.57 -19.55 23.24
N ASP A 175 16.39 -18.77 22.16
CA ASP A 175 15.09 -18.20 21.77
C ASP A 175 14.18 -19.29 21.17
N ASP A 176 13.69 -20.20 22.01
CA ASP A 176 12.64 -21.20 21.72
C ASP A 176 11.25 -20.56 21.48
N ASP A 177 11.17 -19.23 21.41
CA ASP A 177 9.92 -18.51 21.14
C ASP A 177 9.41 -18.84 19.73
N GLU A 178 8.29 -19.56 19.68
CA GLU A 178 7.52 -19.81 18.46
C GLU A 178 7.34 -18.48 17.71
N ALA A 179 7.70 -18.47 16.42
CA ALA A 179 7.49 -17.31 15.58
C ALA A 179 6.04 -16.84 15.73
N PRO A 180 5.79 -15.53 15.90
CA PRO A 180 4.46 -15.04 16.21
C PRO A 180 3.47 -15.47 15.13
N ASN A 181 2.27 -15.84 15.57
CA ASN A 181 1.24 -16.32 14.66
C ASN A 181 0.83 -15.20 13.71
N PHE A 182 1.13 -15.39 12.42
CA PHE A 182 0.86 -14.40 11.39
C PHE A 182 -0.59 -14.47 10.91
N THR A 183 -1.36 -13.42 11.19
CA THR A 183 -2.80 -13.34 10.93
C THR A 183 -3.13 -12.76 9.55
N GLU A 184 -4.35 -12.98 9.08
CA GLU A 184 -4.83 -12.43 7.80
C GLU A 184 -4.91 -10.89 7.82
N THR A 185 -5.25 -10.29 8.97
CA THR A 185 -5.28 -8.83 9.14
C THR A 185 -3.88 -8.22 9.06
N GLU A 186 -2.89 -8.85 9.70
CA GLU A 186 -1.49 -8.41 9.59
C GLU A 186 -0.98 -8.57 8.15
N ALA A 187 -1.29 -9.69 7.51
CA ALA A 187 -0.92 -9.92 6.13
C ALA A 187 -1.49 -8.84 5.19
N ASP A 188 -2.74 -8.42 5.40
CA ASP A 188 -3.37 -7.34 4.62
C ASP A 188 -2.67 -5.98 4.82
N LYS A 189 -2.36 -5.63 6.08
CA LYS A 189 -1.58 -4.43 6.44
C LYS A 189 -0.22 -4.43 5.73
N TRP A 190 0.54 -5.50 5.87
CA TRP A 190 1.90 -5.61 5.32
C TRP A 190 1.90 -5.72 3.80
N LEU A 191 0.95 -6.43 3.20
CA LEU A 191 0.83 -6.55 1.75
C LEU A 191 0.55 -5.18 1.13
N SER A 192 -0.38 -4.43 1.72
CA SER A 192 -0.68 -3.06 1.30
C SER A 192 0.55 -2.16 1.37
N LEU A 193 1.37 -2.28 2.42
CA LEU A 193 2.62 -1.51 2.52
C LEU A 193 3.64 -1.96 1.47
N PHE A 194 3.92 -3.26 1.37
CA PHE A 194 5.01 -3.78 0.55
C PHE A 194 4.77 -3.70 -0.96
N VAL A 195 3.50 -3.73 -1.40
CA VAL A 195 3.15 -3.53 -2.82
C VAL A 195 3.26 -2.06 -3.21
N ASN A 196 2.89 -1.15 -2.32
CA ASN A 196 2.78 0.27 -2.65
C ASN A 196 4.03 1.09 -2.29
N GLN A 197 4.92 0.57 -1.44
CA GLN A 197 6.18 1.25 -1.11
C GLN A 197 7.02 1.51 -2.36
N ARG A 198 7.61 2.71 -2.42
CA ARG A 198 8.60 3.10 -3.45
C ARG A 198 9.92 3.51 -2.82
N TYR A 199 9.86 4.15 -1.66
CA TYR A 199 11.03 4.49 -0.89
C TYR A 199 10.93 3.91 0.52
N MET A 200 12.06 3.42 1.02
CA MET A 200 12.30 3.20 2.45
C MET A 200 13.33 4.23 2.92
N LEU A 201 12.99 4.93 3.99
CA LEU A 201 13.84 5.90 4.66
C LEU A 201 14.38 5.25 5.93
N LEU A 202 15.68 5.37 6.16
CA LEU A 202 16.36 4.83 7.32
C LEU A 202 17.13 5.95 8.02
N LEU A 203 17.18 5.92 9.35
CA LEU A 203 18.05 6.75 10.17
C LEU A 203 18.68 5.89 11.26
N CYS A 204 20.01 5.76 11.22
CA CYS A 204 20.76 4.99 12.20
C CYS A 204 20.95 5.81 13.47
N LEU A 205 20.44 5.32 14.60
CA LEU A 205 20.47 6.00 15.89
C LEU A 205 21.65 5.56 16.75
N GLY A 206 22.13 4.33 16.56
CA GLY A 206 23.18 3.73 17.38
C GLY A 206 22.62 3.02 18.62
N PRO A 207 23.41 2.86 19.70
CA PRO A 207 24.79 3.35 19.89
C PRO A 207 25.84 2.60 19.07
N GLY A 208 25.56 1.35 18.66
CA GLY A 208 26.44 0.53 17.83
C GLY A 208 26.51 1.02 16.37
N LYS A 209 27.62 0.67 15.71
CA LYS A 209 27.81 0.84 14.26
C LYS A 209 27.42 -0.44 13.54
N GLY A 210 26.85 -0.33 12.35
CA GLY A 210 26.45 -1.49 11.56
C GLY A 210 26.80 -1.35 10.09
N HIS A 211 26.20 -2.24 9.30
CA HIS A 211 26.33 -2.29 7.87
C HIS A 211 24.96 -2.54 7.25
N LEU A 212 24.61 -1.72 6.27
CA LEU A 212 23.42 -1.89 5.45
C LEU A 212 23.84 -2.44 4.09
N GLU A 213 23.41 -3.65 3.80
CA GLU A 213 23.53 -4.32 2.52
C GLU A 213 22.37 -3.92 1.61
N LEU A 214 22.68 -3.50 0.39
CA LEU A 214 21.71 -3.12 -0.63
C LEU A 214 22.02 -3.83 -1.94
N GLN A 215 21.06 -4.58 -2.47
CA GLN A 215 21.24 -5.34 -3.70
C GLN A 215 20.04 -5.16 -4.64
N PRO A 216 20.26 -4.84 -5.92
CA PRO A 216 19.20 -4.90 -6.91
C PRO A 216 18.69 -6.32 -7.11
N PHE A 217 17.38 -6.54 -7.05
CA PHE A 217 16.79 -7.88 -7.09
C PHE A 217 16.32 -8.35 -8.48
N ARG A 218 16.42 -7.50 -9.51
CA ARG A 218 15.94 -7.83 -10.86
C ARG A 218 16.93 -8.64 -11.69
N HIS A 219 18.20 -8.68 -11.31
CA HIS A 219 19.25 -9.42 -12.02
C HIS A 219 20.15 -10.15 -11.01
N GLU A 220 20.40 -11.44 -11.22
CA GLU A 220 21.21 -12.28 -10.33
C GLU A 220 22.65 -11.78 -10.18
N ASP A 221 23.23 -11.18 -11.23
CA ASP A 221 24.59 -10.65 -11.23
C ASP A 221 24.71 -9.21 -10.68
N SER A 222 23.67 -8.71 -10.01
CA SER A 222 23.67 -7.32 -9.52
C SER A 222 24.68 -7.13 -8.38
N PRO A 223 25.47 -6.04 -8.41
CA PRO A 223 26.47 -5.78 -7.38
C PRO A 223 25.80 -5.54 -6.02
N LEU A 224 26.42 -6.08 -4.97
CA LEU A 224 26.08 -5.78 -3.59
C LEU A 224 26.78 -4.49 -3.14
N TYR A 225 26.00 -3.55 -2.64
CA TYR A 225 26.52 -2.34 -2.00
C TYR A 225 26.48 -2.50 -0.48
N VAL A 226 27.53 -2.08 0.20
CA VAL A 226 27.61 -2.10 1.66
C VAL A 226 27.84 -0.67 2.16
N VAL A 227 26.87 -0.16 2.92
CA VAL A 227 26.94 1.15 3.56
C VAL A 227 27.31 0.94 5.02
N SER A 228 28.48 1.39 5.44
CA SER A 228 28.79 1.43 6.88
C SER A 228 27.98 2.53 7.55
N THR A 229 27.30 2.16 8.63
CA THR A 229 26.41 3.05 9.36
C THR A 229 27.02 3.45 10.70
N GLU A 230 26.71 4.67 11.11
CA GLU A 230 26.97 5.19 12.44
C GLU A 230 25.83 6.11 12.87
N PRO A 231 25.75 6.54 14.13
CA PRO A 231 24.71 7.49 14.56
C PRO A 231 24.66 8.73 13.66
N GLY A 232 23.50 8.96 13.04
CA GLY A 232 23.27 10.05 12.09
C GLY A 232 23.43 9.70 10.62
N THR A 233 23.77 8.45 10.28
CA THR A 233 23.67 7.96 8.89
C THR A 233 22.20 7.82 8.52
N ALA A 234 21.72 8.61 7.55
CA ALA A 234 20.39 8.46 6.96
C ALA A 234 20.50 7.85 5.56
N VAL A 235 19.59 6.95 5.20
CA VAL A 235 19.58 6.29 3.90
C VAL A 235 18.19 6.38 3.29
N ILE A 236 18.12 6.81 2.03
CA ILE A 236 16.93 6.76 1.20
C ILE A 236 17.18 5.65 0.19
N LEU A 237 16.34 4.62 0.13
CA LEU A 237 16.52 3.54 -0.84
C LEU A 237 15.21 3.27 -1.59
N ARG A 238 15.35 2.90 -2.87
CA ARG A 238 14.24 2.49 -3.74
C ARG A 238 13.84 1.05 -3.45
N SER A 239 12.80 0.87 -2.64
CA SER A 239 12.31 -0.46 -2.25
C SER A 239 11.66 -1.23 -3.40
N ASP A 240 11.36 -0.57 -4.52
CA ASP A 240 10.87 -1.17 -5.76
C ASP A 240 11.98 -1.73 -6.69
N THR A 241 13.25 -1.53 -6.31
CA THR A 241 14.41 -2.01 -7.09
C THR A 241 15.48 -2.70 -6.26
N LEU A 242 15.59 -2.37 -4.97
CA LEU A 242 16.59 -2.89 -4.05
C LEU A 242 15.94 -3.76 -2.97
N THR A 243 16.66 -4.80 -2.55
CA THR A 243 16.50 -5.47 -1.27
C THR A 243 17.52 -4.96 -0.28
N GLN A 244 17.15 -4.95 0.99
CA GLN A 244 17.95 -4.43 2.08
C GLN A 244 18.13 -5.47 3.19
N ARG A 245 19.31 -5.50 3.80
CA ARG A 245 19.60 -6.24 5.03
C ARG A 245 20.51 -5.39 5.91
N TYR A 246 20.20 -5.31 7.20
CA TYR A 246 21.03 -4.63 8.17
C TYR A 246 21.61 -5.64 9.14
N TYR A 247 22.87 -5.47 9.50
CA TYR A 247 23.47 -6.21 10.60
C TYR A 247 24.43 -5.31 11.38
N SER A 248 24.61 -5.61 12.66
CA SER A 248 25.47 -4.89 13.56
C SER A 248 26.02 -5.84 14.61
N TYR A 249 27.32 -5.76 14.89
CA TYR A 249 27.97 -6.59 15.91
C TYR A 249 27.65 -6.14 17.33
N ASP A 250 27.46 -4.83 17.50
CA ASP A 250 26.98 -4.24 18.73
C ASP A 250 25.48 -3.97 18.61
N ARG A 251 24.80 -3.83 19.74
CA ARG A 251 23.41 -3.36 19.76
C ARG A 251 23.29 -2.00 19.07
N SER A 252 22.43 -1.92 18.06
CA SER A 252 22.17 -0.71 17.28
C SER A 252 20.68 -0.58 17.01
N VAL A 253 20.20 0.66 17.03
CA VAL A 253 18.82 1.01 16.75
C VAL A 253 18.74 1.76 15.44
N VAL A 254 17.83 1.36 14.57
CA VAL A 254 17.55 2.01 13.29
C VAL A 254 16.08 2.44 13.28
N LEU A 255 15.83 3.68 12.91
CA LEU A 255 14.49 4.17 12.63
C LEU A 255 14.20 4.01 11.14
N SER A 256 13.05 3.45 10.78
CA SER A 256 12.62 3.30 9.40
C SER A 256 11.25 3.93 9.16
N SER A 257 10.98 4.27 7.91
CA SER A 257 9.67 4.75 7.46
C SER A 257 9.55 4.60 5.94
N TRP A 258 8.33 4.56 5.41
CA TRP A 258 8.08 4.29 3.98
C TRP A 258 7.28 5.41 3.32
N LEU A 259 7.56 5.63 2.04
CA LEU A 259 6.73 6.46 1.17
C LEU A 259 6.05 5.56 0.14
N ALA A 260 4.72 5.58 0.15
CA ALA A 260 3.88 4.79 -0.72
C ALA A 260 3.42 5.60 -1.95
N GLN A 261 3.21 4.89 -3.06
CA GLN A 261 2.65 5.46 -4.28
C GLN A 261 1.19 5.89 -4.07
N THR A 262 0.83 7.09 -4.53
CA THR A 262 -0.54 7.66 -4.41
C THR A 262 -1.41 7.48 -5.64
N SER A 263 -0.80 7.27 -6.81
CA SER A 263 -1.58 7.10 -8.04
C SER A 263 -2.26 5.74 -8.04
N LEU A 264 -3.58 5.77 -7.81
CA LEU A 264 -4.50 4.64 -7.93
C LEU A 264 -4.86 4.30 -9.40
N TYR A 265 -4.44 5.12 -10.37
CA TYR A 265 -5.07 5.10 -11.70
C TYR A 265 -4.43 4.17 -12.73
N GLU A 266 -3.23 3.63 -12.48
CA GLU A 266 -2.55 2.79 -13.51
C GLU A 266 -1.99 1.44 -13.01
N GLN A 267 -2.03 1.12 -11.71
CA GLN A 267 -1.40 -0.14 -11.23
C GLN A 267 -2.14 -0.86 -10.08
N ARG A 268 -3.36 -0.43 -9.74
CA ARG A 268 -4.28 -1.24 -8.90
C ARG A 268 -5.31 -2.01 -9.73
N ALA A 269 -5.08 -2.12 -11.04
CA ALA A 269 -5.74 -3.11 -11.87
C ALA A 269 -4.94 -4.41 -11.76
N ASP A 270 -5.54 -5.39 -11.09
CA ASP A 270 -5.22 -6.82 -11.16
C ASP A 270 -3.98 -7.23 -10.31
N ALA A 271 -4.07 -8.13 -9.33
CA ALA A 271 -4.30 -9.57 -9.55
C ALA A 271 -3.57 -10.18 -10.78
N GLY A 272 -2.60 -9.46 -11.35
CA GLY A 272 -1.93 -9.74 -12.62
C GLY A 272 -0.80 -8.77 -12.99
N ALA A 273 -0.45 -7.80 -12.14
CA ALA A 273 0.85 -7.12 -12.23
C ALA A 273 1.96 -8.18 -12.33
N ASP A 274 2.93 -7.96 -13.22
CA ASP A 274 4.06 -8.86 -13.39
C ASP A 274 4.69 -9.14 -12.01
N GLU A 275 4.53 -10.37 -11.52
CA GLU A 275 5.00 -10.78 -10.19
C GLU A 275 6.51 -10.52 -10.07
N ASP A 276 7.22 -10.54 -11.21
CA ASP A 276 8.63 -10.26 -11.32
C ASP A 276 9.00 -8.79 -11.07
N SER A 277 8.03 -7.87 -11.19
CA SER A 277 8.20 -6.45 -10.90
C SER A 277 8.12 -6.12 -9.41
N LEU A 278 7.52 -6.98 -8.60
CA LEU A 278 7.36 -6.78 -7.16
C LEU A 278 8.66 -7.03 -6.39
N ASN A 279 8.85 -6.29 -5.30
CA ASN A 279 9.88 -6.58 -4.31
C ASN A 279 9.74 -8.04 -3.83
N PRO A 280 10.83 -8.79 -3.64
CA PRO A 280 10.78 -10.18 -3.19
C PRO A 280 9.94 -10.40 -1.92
N ALA A 281 9.98 -9.49 -0.94
CA ALA A 281 9.14 -9.62 0.25
C ALA A 281 7.64 -9.47 -0.05
N ALA A 282 7.28 -8.55 -0.96
CA ALA A 282 5.90 -8.42 -1.43
C ALA A 282 5.45 -9.68 -2.19
N ARG A 283 6.33 -10.23 -3.03
CA ARG A 283 6.07 -11.46 -3.79
C ARG A 283 5.82 -12.66 -2.89
N ASP A 284 6.71 -12.87 -1.92
CA ASP A 284 6.60 -13.96 -0.94
C ASP A 284 5.28 -13.83 -0.16
N LEU A 285 4.92 -12.60 0.23
CA LEU A 285 3.66 -12.33 0.91
C LEU A 285 2.43 -12.55 0.03
N VAL A 286 2.44 -12.13 -1.24
CA VAL A 286 1.35 -12.43 -2.21
C VAL A 286 1.14 -13.94 -2.33
N ARG A 287 2.21 -14.72 -2.47
CA ARG A 287 2.14 -16.19 -2.53
C ARG A 287 1.55 -16.78 -1.26
N TRP A 288 2.00 -16.29 -0.10
CA TRP A 288 1.48 -16.73 1.19
C TRP A 288 -0.02 -16.44 1.31
N VAL A 289 -0.47 -15.25 0.93
CA VAL A 289 -1.89 -14.84 0.94
C VAL A 289 -2.71 -15.73 0.00
N ASP A 290 -2.19 -16.00 -1.20
CA ASP A 290 -2.83 -16.86 -2.19
C ASP A 290 -3.02 -18.31 -1.68
N ASP A 291 -1.97 -18.89 -1.12
CA ASP A 291 -2.02 -20.23 -0.53
C ASP A 291 -2.94 -20.28 0.69
N ARG A 292 -2.95 -19.21 1.51
CA ARG A 292 -3.86 -19.08 2.65
C ARG A 292 -5.32 -19.03 2.21
N MET A 293 -5.64 -18.25 1.18
CA MET A 293 -6.99 -18.20 0.59
C MET A 293 -7.43 -19.55 0.04
N LYS A 294 -6.55 -20.30 -0.63
CA LYS A 294 -6.86 -21.67 -1.10
C LYS A 294 -7.26 -22.58 0.05
N VAL A 295 -6.46 -22.60 1.13
CA VAL A 295 -6.73 -23.44 2.31
C VAL A 295 -8.06 -23.06 2.97
N LEU A 296 -8.35 -21.76 3.09
CA LEU A 296 -9.62 -21.29 3.63
C LEU A 296 -10.81 -21.71 2.75
N LYS A 297 -10.68 -21.57 1.42
CA LYS A 297 -11.72 -22.00 0.49
C LYS A 297 -11.94 -23.51 0.49
N GLU A 298 -10.88 -24.31 0.62
CA GLU A 298 -11.01 -25.76 0.72
C GLU A 298 -11.77 -26.19 1.99
N ARG A 299 -11.56 -25.48 3.10
CA ARG A 299 -12.26 -25.71 4.37
C ARG A 299 -13.71 -25.23 4.36
N GLU A 300 -14.10 -24.40 3.39
CA GLU A 300 -15.47 -23.89 3.28
C GLU A 300 -16.47 -25.05 3.11
N ILE A 301 -17.29 -25.29 4.12
CA ILE A 301 -18.46 -26.16 3.99
C ILE A 301 -19.62 -25.28 3.54
N ILE A 302 -20.01 -25.43 2.28
CA ILE A 302 -21.15 -24.70 1.70
C ILE A 302 -22.44 -25.36 2.22
N GLY A 303 -23.01 -24.79 3.28
CA GLY A 303 -24.31 -25.16 3.83
C GLY A 303 -25.45 -24.32 3.26
N ARG A 304 -26.68 -24.57 3.70
CA ARG A 304 -27.85 -23.76 3.35
C ARG A 304 -27.77 -22.33 3.91
N ASP A 305 -26.97 -22.14 4.96
CA ASP A 305 -26.83 -20.91 5.73
C ASP A 305 -25.50 -20.15 5.44
N GLY A 306 -24.71 -20.59 4.44
CA GLY A 306 -23.45 -19.95 4.04
C GLY A 306 -22.17 -20.69 4.46
N PRO A 307 -21.00 -20.03 4.37
CA PRO A 307 -19.71 -20.60 4.76
C PRO A 307 -19.57 -20.76 6.28
N THR A 308 -18.69 -21.66 6.72
CA THR A 308 -18.52 -22.10 8.12
C THR A 308 -17.31 -21.50 8.84
N TYR A 309 -16.48 -20.70 8.17
CA TYR A 309 -15.38 -19.98 8.80
C TYR A 309 -15.86 -18.63 9.35
N ASP A 310 -15.15 -18.08 10.33
CA ASP A 310 -15.49 -16.79 10.93
C ASP A 310 -15.25 -15.66 9.90
N THR A 311 -16.32 -15.16 9.32
CA THR A 311 -16.28 -14.05 8.36
C THR A 311 -15.95 -12.70 9.01
N ALA A 312 -15.94 -12.60 10.35
CA ALA A 312 -15.64 -11.35 11.04
C ALA A 312 -14.13 -11.06 11.11
N GLU A 313 -13.29 -12.09 11.15
CA GLU A 313 -11.82 -11.97 11.27
C GLU A 313 -11.11 -11.85 9.90
N LEU A 314 -11.79 -12.21 8.80
CA LEU A 314 -11.23 -12.13 7.45
C LEU A 314 -11.49 -10.77 6.79
N PRO A 315 -10.46 -10.08 6.27
CA PRO A 315 -10.64 -8.85 5.50
C PRO A 315 -11.65 -9.03 4.35
N ARG A 316 -12.56 -8.07 4.16
CA ARG A 316 -13.62 -8.15 3.13
C ARG A 316 -13.05 -8.30 1.73
N GLU A 317 -11.93 -7.65 1.45
CA GLU A 317 -11.26 -7.72 0.15
C GLU A 317 -10.80 -9.15 -0.15
N TRP A 318 -10.26 -9.85 0.85
CA TRP A 318 -9.86 -11.25 0.72
C TRP A 318 -11.04 -12.17 0.51
N GLN A 319 -12.16 -11.94 1.21
CA GLN A 319 -13.39 -12.73 0.98
C GLN A 319 -13.89 -12.58 -0.45
N SER A 320 -13.89 -11.35 -0.97
CA SER A 320 -14.27 -11.08 -2.36
C SER A 320 -13.29 -11.75 -3.32
N ALA A 321 -11.99 -11.49 -3.19
CA ALA A 321 -10.95 -12.05 -4.06
C ALA A 321 -10.97 -13.59 -4.06
N MET A 322 -11.05 -14.20 -2.87
CA MET A 322 -11.14 -15.65 -2.71
C MET A 322 -12.37 -16.23 -3.43
N ASN A 323 -13.54 -15.59 -3.31
CA ASN A 323 -14.77 -16.05 -3.98
C ASN A 323 -14.77 -15.84 -5.50
N HIS A 324 -14.03 -14.85 -6.00
CA HIS A 324 -13.85 -14.63 -7.43
C HIS A 324 -12.79 -15.55 -8.05
N THR A 325 -11.78 -15.94 -7.28
CA THR A 325 -10.61 -16.69 -7.78
C THR A 325 -10.79 -18.20 -7.62
N TYR A 326 -11.27 -18.64 -6.44
CA TYR A 326 -11.42 -20.04 -6.09
C TYR A 326 -12.89 -20.41 -6.06
N LEU A 327 -13.31 -21.31 -6.95
CA LEU A 327 -14.69 -21.79 -7.02
C LEU A 327 -14.78 -23.20 -6.46
N LYS A 328 -15.64 -23.38 -5.45
CA LYS A 328 -16.00 -24.69 -4.91
C LYS A 328 -17.45 -24.99 -5.26
N GLY A 329 -17.69 -26.12 -5.91
CA GLY A 329 -19.03 -26.56 -6.33
C GLY A 329 -19.31 -26.41 -7.82
N PRO A 330 -20.55 -26.65 -8.25
CA PRO A 330 -20.92 -26.64 -9.67
C PRO A 330 -20.85 -25.22 -10.24
N THR A 331 -20.07 -25.05 -11.31
CA THR A 331 -20.00 -23.80 -12.05
C THR A 331 -21.16 -23.68 -13.03
N VAL A 332 -21.76 -22.50 -13.12
CA VAL A 332 -22.78 -22.19 -14.14
C VAL A 332 -22.12 -21.37 -15.24
N SER A 333 -22.21 -21.83 -16.49
CA SER A 333 -21.79 -21.05 -17.64
C SER A 333 -22.98 -20.29 -18.23
N VAL A 334 -22.88 -18.97 -18.33
CA VAL A 334 -23.81 -18.17 -19.14
C VAL A 334 -23.48 -18.39 -20.61
N ARG A 335 -24.38 -19.04 -21.36
CA ARG A 335 -24.18 -19.37 -22.79
C ARG A 335 -24.81 -18.39 -23.76
N GLY A 336 -25.67 -17.51 -23.27
CA GLY A 336 -26.37 -16.52 -24.07
C GLY A 336 -26.97 -15.44 -23.19
N MET A 337 -27.11 -14.25 -23.77
CA MET A 337 -27.73 -13.09 -23.15
C MET A 337 -28.60 -12.41 -24.20
N ALA A 338 -29.76 -11.93 -23.78
CA ALA A 338 -30.66 -11.11 -24.57
C ALA A 338 -31.14 -9.95 -23.69
N GLY A 339 -31.35 -8.78 -24.29
CA GLY A 339 -31.82 -7.61 -23.57
C GLY A 339 -31.93 -6.39 -24.47
N ARG A 340 -32.85 -5.49 -24.13
CA ARG A 340 -32.99 -4.18 -24.76
C ARG A 340 -32.60 -3.09 -23.77
N PHE A 341 -31.79 -2.16 -24.23
CA PHE A 341 -31.30 -1.05 -23.43
C PHE A 341 -31.63 0.27 -24.14
N ALA A 342 -31.41 1.41 -23.47
CA ALA A 342 -31.59 2.69 -24.13
C ALA A 342 -30.64 2.79 -25.34
N GLY A 343 -31.17 3.30 -26.45
CA GLY A 343 -30.43 3.48 -27.70
C GLY A 343 -30.02 2.19 -28.42
N SER A 344 -30.42 1.00 -27.95
CA SER A 344 -30.10 -0.26 -28.64
C SER A 344 -31.13 -1.36 -28.44
N TRP A 345 -31.42 -2.07 -29.53
CA TRP A 345 -32.26 -3.27 -29.57
C TRP A 345 -31.47 -4.56 -29.33
N ASP A 346 -30.14 -4.46 -29.31
CA ASP A 346 -29.19 -5.55 -29.18
C ASP A 346 -28.28 -5.30 -27.96
N PRO A 347 -28.14 -6.27 -27.04
CA PRO A 347 -27.35 -6.06 -25.83
C PRO A 347 -25.86 -5.86 -26.11
N TYR A 348 -25.33 -6.38 -27.22
CA TYR A 348 -23.92 -6.23 -27.57
C TYR A 348 -23.60 -4.82 -28.08
N SER A 349 -24.52 -4.21 -28.81
CA SER A 349 -24.40 -2.83 -29.29
C SER A 349 -24.41 -1.81 -28.13
N THR A 350 -24.94 -2.18 -26.95
CA THR A 350 -24.89 -1.36 -25.73
C THR A 350 -23.49 -1.31 -25.09
N LEU A 351 -22.58 -2.23 -25.45
CA LEU A 351 -21.21 -2.21 -24.92
C LEU A 351 -20.42 -0.97 -25.35
N SER A 352 -20.61 -0.50 -26.58
CA SER A 352 -19.94 0.69 -27.11
C SER A 352 -20.21 1.95 -26.28
N PRO A 353 -21.48 2.39 -26.06
CA PRO A 353 -21.74 3.57 -25.24
C PRO A 353 -21.26 3.40 -23.79
N LEU A 354 -21.33 2.20 -23.20
CA LEU A 354 -20.80 1.93 -21.86
C LEU A 354 -19.28 2.11 -21.81
N ALA A 355 -18.55 1.58 -22.80
CA ALA A 355 -17.10 1.70 -22.88
C ALA A 355 -16.62 3.17 -23.04
N TYR A 356 -17.40 4.00 -23.74
CA TYR A 356 -17.10 5.43 -23.90
C TYR A 356 -17.68 6.32 -22.78
N GLY A 357 -18.41 5.76 -21.81
CA GLY A 357 -19.04 6.53 -20.74
C GLY A 357 -20.13 7.48 -21.23
N ALA A 358 -20.87 7.12 -22.28
CA ALA A 358 -21.90 7.96 -22.88
C ALA A 358 -23.12 8.11 -21.95
N ASP A 359 -23.63 9.34 -21.83
CA ASP A 359 -24.89 9.63 -21.14
C ASP A 359 -26.09 9.27 -22.05
N MET A 360 -26.93 8.35 -21.57
CA MET A 360 -28.09 7.82 -22.29
C MET A 360 -29.42 8.40 -21.74
N ALA A 361 -29.36 9.34 -20.80
CA ALA A 361 -30.54 10.02 -20.29
C ALA A 361 -31.07 11.04 -21.32
N GLY A 362 -32.39 11.08 -21.47
CA GLY A 362 -33.07 12.03 -22.34
C GLY A 362 -34.34 12.57 -21.69
N GLU A 363 -34.94 13.60 -22.26
CA GLU A 363 -36.25 14.07 -21.82
C GLU A 363 -37.33 13.00 -22.05
N VAL A 364 -38.37 13.01 -21.22
CA VAL A 364 -39.51 12.10 -21.34
C VAL A 364 -40.11 12.20 -22.76
N PRO A 365 -40.12 11.09 -23.55
CA PRO A 365 -40.64 11.15 -24.90
C PRO A 365 -42.13 11.48 -24.93
N MET A 366 -42.53 12.37 -25.84
CA MET A 366 -43.93 12.79 -26.01
C MET A 366 -44.88 11.62 -26.29
N MET A 367 -44.38 10.53 -26.90
CA MET A 367 -45.14 9.30 -27.16
C MET A 367 -45.54 8.54 -25.88
N ARG A 368 -44.89 8.82 -24.73
CA ARG A 368 -45.21 8.16 -23.45
C ARG A 368 -46.35 8.89 -22.75
N TRP A 369 -46.15 10.17 -22.47
CA TRP A 369 -47.17 11.10 -21.98
C TRP A 369 -46.70 12.53 -22.20
N LYS A 370 -47.62 13.50 -22.08
CA LYS A 370 -47.28 14.92 -22.15
C LYS A 370 -46.67 15.37 -20.83
N HIS A 371 -45.35 15.37 -20.73
CA HIS A 371 -44.64 15.63 -19.48
C HIS A 371 -44.85 17.04 -18.92
N GLU A 372 -45.06 18.04 -19.78
CA GLU A 372 -45.38 19.43 -19.41
C GLU A 372 -46.58 19.54 -18.45
N ASP A 373 -47.56 18.64 -18.58
CA ASP A 373 -48.76 18.63 -17.74
C ASP A 373 -48.45 18.18 -16.31
N HIS A 374 -47.26 17.63 -16.06
CA HIS A 374 -46.81 17.10 -14.76
C HIS A 374 -45.53 17.76 -14.24
N TYR A 375 -44.81 18.50 -15.07
CA TYR A 375 -43.52 19.10 -14.72
C TYR A 375 -43.68 20.44 -13.99
N ASP A 376 -42.86 20.65 -12.95
CA ASP A 376 -42.61 21.95 -12.31
C ASP A 376 -41.18 21.95 -11.78
N GLN A 377 -40.38 22.95 -12.17
CA GLN A 377 -38.95 23.04 -11.82
C GLN A 377 -38.71 23.21 -10.31
N ASN A 378 -39.72 23.59 -9.53
CA ASN A 378 -39.62 23.73 -8.08
C ASN A 378 -39.39 22.37 -7.40
N THR A 379 -38.36 22.24 -6.55
CA THR A 379 -38.09 20.99 -5.81
C THR A 379 -39.19 20.62 -4.80
N GLU A 380 -40.04 21.57 -4.42
CA GLU A 380 -41.23 21.33 -3.59
C GLU A 380 -42.52 21.05 -4.40
N SER A 381 -42.40 20.84 -5.72
CA SER A 381 -43.51 20.56 -6.65
C SER A 381 -44.41 19.39 -6.23
N TRP A 382 -43.85 18.44 -5.46
CA TRP A 382 -44.55 17.28 -4.94
C TRP A 382 -45.79 17.67 -4.10
N LYS A 383 -45.76 18.84 -3.44
CA LYS A 383 -46.90 19.40 -2.68
C LYS A 383 -48.10 19.70 -3.57
N TYR A 384 -47.90 19.83 -4.88
CA TYR A 384 -48.92 20.14 -5.88
C TYR A 384 -49.10 19.01 -6.91
N PHE A 385 -48.68 17.78 -6.57
CA PHE A 385 -48.74 16.60 -7.47
C PHE A 385 -47.99 16.80 -8.80
N LYS A 386 -46.85 17.51 -8.75
CA LYS A 386 -45.96 17.78 -9.88
C LYS A 386 -44.56 17.20 -9.63
N VAL A 387 -43.82 16.93 -10.70
CA VAL A 387 -42.45 16.39 -10.66
C VAL A 387 -41.44 17.40 -11.19
N TYR A 388 -40.27 17.48 -10.54
CA TYR A 388 -39.17 18.36 -10.96
C TYR A 388 -38.13 17.67 -11.85
N ALA A 389 -38.24 16.35 -12.02
CA ALA A 389 -37.38 15.57 -12.91
C ALA A 389 -38.05 15.40 -14.28
N LYS A 390 -37.37 15.88 -15.33
CA LYS A 390 -37.83 15.74 -16.73
C LYS A 390 -37.03 14.76 -17.58
N HIS A 391 -35.95 14.21 -17.02
CA HIS A 391 -35.07 13.27 -17.71
C HIS A 391 -35.25 11.84 -17.18
N GLY A 392 -35.06 10.87 -18.06
CA GLY A 392 -35.06 9.45 -17.76
C GLY A 392 -34.38 8.66 -18.88
N VAL A 393 -34.28 7.35 -18.67
CA VAL A 393 -33.68 6.42 -19.64
C VAL A 393 -34.79 5.55 -20.20
N PHE A 394 -34.94 5.56 -21.53
CA PHE A 394 -36.08 4.92 -22.21
C PHE A 394 -35.58 3.93 -23.26
N ILE A 395 -36.20 2.74 -23.28
CA ILE A 395 -36.05 1.80 -24.39
C ILE A 395 -36.91 2.26 -25.57
N GLU A 396 -36.40 2.03 -26.78
CA GLU A 396 -37.14 2.25 -28.02
C GLU A 396 -38.22 1.18 -28.22
N GLY A 397 -39.34 1.58 -28.81
CA GLY A 397 -40.50 0.71 -29.12
C GLY A 397 -40.94 -0.18 -27.95
N GLY A 398 -40.93 0.37 -26.73
CA GLY A 398 -41.37 -0.35 -25.52
C GLY A 398 -42.83 -0.82 -25.56
N ASP A 399 -43.62 -0.35 -26.52
CA ASP A 399 -45.01 -0.72 -26.79
C ASP A 399 -45.17 -1.74 -27.94
N LEU A 400 -44.11 -2.04 -28.69
CA LEU A 400 -44.11 -3.03 -29.77
C LEU A 400 -44.09 -4.46 -29.22
N PHE A 401 -44.74 -5.38 -29.93
CA PHE A 401 -44.74 -6.81 -29.62
C PHE A 401 -45.25 -7.63 -30.81
N ASP A 402 -44.61 -8.75 -31.13
CA ASP A 402 -45.17 -9.72 -32.09
C ASP A 402 -45.91 -10.86 -31.36
N PRO A 403 -47.26 -10.88 -31.32
CA PRO A 403 -48.00 -11.88 -30.57
C PRO A 403 -48.07 -13.25 -31.26
N LYS A 404 -47.83 -13.32 -32.57
CA LYS A 404 -48.06 -14.56 -33.35
C LYS A 404 -47.11 -15.71 -32.96
N PRO A 405 -45.80 -15.50 -32.77
CA PRO A 405 -44.88 -16.57 -32.32
C PRO A 405 -45.26 -17.19 -30.98
N PHE A 406 -45.91 -16.42 -30.11
CA PHE A 406 -46.35 -16.86 -28.78
C PHE A 406 -47.77 -17.44 -28.77
N GLY A 407 -48.43 -17.53 -29.92
CA GLY A 407 -49.80 -18.06 -30.04
C GLY A 407 -50.87 -17.16 -29.41
N LEU A 408 -50.58 -15.88 -29.21
CA LEU A 408 -51.48 -14.92 -28.57
C LEU A 408 -52.34 -14.21 -29.62
N ALA A 409 -53.59 -13.92 -29.26
CA ALA A 409 -54.44 -13.06 -30.08
C ALA A 409 -53.99 -11.60 -29.97
N VAL A 410 -54.11 -10.82 -31.05
CA VAL A 410 -53.76 -9.38 -31.04
C VAL A 410 -54.52 -8.61 -29.96
N TYR A 411 -55.78 -8.98 -29.71
CA TYR A 411 -56.59 -8.34 -28.68
C TYR A 411 -56.11 -8.65 -27.26
N GLU A 412 -55.66 -9.88 -27.03
CA GLU A 412 -55.08 -10.31 -25.76
C GLU A 412 -53.77 -9.57 -25.51
N ALA A 413 -52.87 -9.55 -26.49
CA ALA A 413 -51.60 -8.84 -26.41
C ALA A 413 -51.74 -7.33 -26.16
N LYS A 414 -52.80 -6.70 -26.67
CA LYS A 414 -53.08 -5.28 -26.43
C LYS A 414 -53.39 -4.98 -24.96
N GLY A 415 -53.99 -5.93 -24.25
CA GLY A 415 -54.28 -5.82 -22.82
C GLY A 415 -53.11 -6.22 -21.92
N MET A 416 -52.04 -6.81 -22.48
CA MET A 416 -50.88 -7.25 -21.71
C MET A 416 -49.98 -6.07 -21.31
N ASP A 417 -49.45 -6.17 -20.09
CA ASP A 417 -48.41 -5.29 -19.60
C ASP A 417 -47.19 -5.34 -20.55
N PRO A 418 -46.64 -4.19 -20.99
CA PRO A 418 -45.41 -4.15 -21.79
C PRO A 418 -44.26 -4.99 -21.21
N CYS A 419 -44.07 -5.03 -19.88
CA CYS A 419 -43.02 -5.81 -19.24
C CYS A 419 -43.19 -7.32 -19.47
N GLN A 420 -44.43 -7.82 -19.48
CA GLN A 420 -44.69 -9.23 -19.80
C GLN A 420 -44.38 -9.55 -21.27
N ARG A 421 -44.67 -8.59 -22.17
CA ARG A 421 -44.37 -8.71 -23.59
C ARG A 421 -42.87 -8.75 -23.87
N HIS A 422 -42.08 -7.89 -23.21
CA HIS A 422 -40.61 -7.90 -23.35
C HIS A 422 -39.91 -9.10 -22.72
N ILE A 423 -40.53 -9.81 -21.77
CA ILE A 423 -39.96 -11.05 -21.20
C ILE A 423 -40.15 -12.25 -22.15
N LEU A 424 -41.21 -12.20 -22.97
CA LEU A 424 -41.50 -13.26 -23.94
C LEU A 424 -40.57 -13.16 -25.16
N GLU A 425 -40.30 -11.95 -25.63
CA GLU A 425 -39.31 -11.66 -26.67
C GLU A 425 -37.88 -11.87 -26.19
#